data_AF-A0A2S7P0U5-F1
#
_entry.id   AF-A0A2S7P0U5-F1
#
_cell.length_a   1.000
_cell.length_b   1.000
_cell.length_c   1.000
_cell.angle_alpha   90.00
_cell.angle_beta   90.00
_cell.angle_gamma   90.00
#
_symmetry.space_group_name_H-M   'P 1'
#
loop_
_entity.id
_entity.type
_entity.pdbx_description
1 polymer ?
#
loop_
_entity_poly.entity_id
_entity_poly.type
_entity_poly.pdbx_seq_one_letter_code
_entity_poly.pdbx_strand_id
1 'polypeptide(L)'
;MVATRRSQKAANGTENGDQKVQTSMDNFTQSNNNDNDTTAETNGRKKRIVEGSEGKSAKPTTGDEKDSTAEKELEHKPPHGKEESALDEVKADTDDVKASAQEEQEQKTTEISQNQDSIIEDSERASAIPSSILEKGIIYFFFRGRVGVEDPSGIEDVARSYFVLRPLPLGAKIGSGPLEDQGNARLLALPKKVWPKSKRDRFLVFVDRAGVSVKELREQMSGEDRATKTVGTSHTPASTPIAEGVYAITSTGRESHLAYQLTVPSSISEVQEELGLNSKGSFVCSVKNPDAPSPANASIGNPAKYPEDIQKKFRGLRWMPLEPELLDYEGAQMLIIGEAQGEFGNAVEEQKKDERDGGKEKPVEEMEKLGEEDHDRVEGLKEDDPVFADLGLSSKEYPHLQTTW
;
A
#
# COMPACT_ATOMS: atom_id res chain seq x y z
N MET A 1 42.42 -75.33 24.79
CA MET A 1 41.53 -75.59 25.94
C MET A 1 40.45 -74.51 25.95
N VAL A 2 39.21 -74.86 25.56
CA VAL A 2 38.01 -74.90 26.43
C VAL A 2 37.74 -73.53 27.07
N ALA A 3 36.91 -72.67 26.45
CA ALA A 3 35.48 -72.45 26.71
C ALA A 3 35.16 -71.92 28.13
N THR A 4 34.40 -70.81 28.26
CA THR A 4 32.98 -70.77 28.72
C THR A 4 32.49 -69.32 28.92
N ARG A 5 31.22 -69.08 28.56
CA ARG A 5 30.38 -67.88 28.76
C ARG A 5 30.04 -67.64 30.25
N ARG A 6 29.78 -66.39 30.67
CA ARG A 6 28.49 -65.99 31.29
C ARG A 6 28.37 -64.48 31.57
N SER A 7 27.12 -64.06 31.47
CA SER A 7 26.49 -62.75 31.70
C SER A 7 26.13 -62.54 33.19
N GLN A 8 26.07 -61.29 33.71
CA GLN A 8 24.82 -60.55 34.05
C GLN A 8 25.01 -59.32 35.00
N LYS A 9 24.36 -58.19 34.61
CA LYS A 9 23.49 -57.24 35.35
C LYS A 9 24.01 -56.18 36.35
N ALA A 10 23.75 -54.91 36.00
CA ALA A 10 23.10 -53.81 36.75
C ALA A 10 23.08 -52.56 35.83
N ALA A 11 22.16 -51.59 35.80
CA ALA A 11 20.81 -51.36 36.30
C ALA A 11 20.20 -50.19 35.45
N ASN A 12 18.88 -50.00 35.55
CA ASN A 12 18.03 -49.01 34.84
C ASN A 12 18.51 -47.55 34.83
N GLY A 13 18.06 -46.80 33.82
CA GLY A 13 17.98 -45.33 33.84
C GLY A 13 17.61 -44.73 32.48
N THR A 14 16.31 -44.61 32.21
CA THR A 14 15.70 -43.92 31.08
C THR A 14 15.83 -42.40 31.23
N GLU A 15 16.22 -41.66 30.19
CA GLU A 15 15.71 -40.31 29.95
C GLU A 15 15.91 -39.90 28.48
N ASN A 16 14.78 -39.57 27.83
CA ASN A 16 14.67 -38.96 26.52
C ASN A 16 15.04 -37.46 26.63
N GLY A 17 15.71 -36.92 25.62
CA GLY A 17 15.96 -35.49 25.48
C GLY A 17 16.10 -35.10 24.01
N ASP A 18 14.99 -34.63 23.44
CA ASP A 18 14.89 -34.07 22.10
C ASP A 18 15.85 -32.90 21.87
N GLN A 19 16.65 -32.97 20.80
CA GLN A 19 17.42 -31.84 20.30
C GLN A 19 16.57 -31.00 19.35
N LYS A 20 16.06 -29.88 19.87
CA LYS A 20 15.44 -28.81 19.10
C LYS A 20 16.53 -27.83 18.68
N VAL A 21 16.87 -27.81 17.39
CA VAL A 21 17.76 -26.80 16.80
C VAL A 21 16.94 -25.52 16.62
N GLN A 22 17.24 -24.52 17.45
CA GLN A 22 16.62 -23.20 17.43
C GLN A 22 17.68 -22.21 16.94
N THR A 23 17.58 -21.79 15.68
CA THR A 23 18.44 -20.74 15.11
C THR A 23 17.81 -19.39 15.44
N SER A 24 18.43 -18.68 16.38
CA SER A 24 18.03 -17.36 16.87
C SER A 24 18.34 -16.27 15.84
N MET A 25 17.32 -15.50 15.47
CA MET A 25 17.43 -14.24 14.73
C MET A 25 17.07 -13.11 15.70
N ASP A 26 17.97 -12.83 16.64
CA ASP A 26 17.88 -11.68 17.54
C ASP A 26 19.20 -10.92 17.46
N ASN A 27 19.16 -9.75 16.80
CA ASN A 27 19.99 -8.60 17.16
C ASN A 27 19.48 -7.37 16.41
N PHE A 28 18.81 -6.49 17.14
CA PHE A 28 18.34 -5.19 16.69
C PHE A 28 19.17 -4.14 17.42
N THR A 29 20.00 -3.40 16.69
CA THR A 29 20.60 -2.15 17.16
C THR A 29 20.32 -1.09 16.11
N GLN A 30 19.57 -0.05 16.47
CA GLN A 30 19.37 1.13 15.65
C GLN A 30 20.65 1.97 15.65
N SER A 31 21.15 2.30 14.46
CA SER A 31 22.11 3.39 14.27
C SER A 31 21.43 4.49 13.46
N ASN A 32 21.05 5.57 14.15
CA ASN A 32 20.75 6.86 13.53
C ASN A 32 22.09 7.52 13.19
N ASN A 33 22.35 7.78 11.91
CA ASN A 33 23.39 8.72 11.50
C ASN A 33 22.73 10.05 11.10
N ASN A 34 22.92 11.05 11.96
CA ASN A 34 22.93 12.45 11.58
C ASN A 34 24.38 12.78 11.20
N ASP A 35 24.67 12.96 9.92
CA ASP A 35 25.95 13.54 9.49
C ASP A 35 25.76 15.03 9.22
N ASN A 36 26.33 15.81 10.14
CA ASN A 36 26.53 17.24 10.05
C ASN A 36 28.01 17.43 9.73
N ASP A 37 28.36 17.67 8.47
CA ASP A 37 29.74 17.81 8.04
C ASP A 37 30.20 19.27 8.16
N THR A 38 30.93 19.56 9.24
CA THR A 38 31.76 20.75 9.39
C THR A 38 33.20 20.39 9.03
N THR A 39 33.68 20.88 7.89
CA THR A 39 35.11 20.95 7.59
C THR A 39 35.66 22.33 7.93
N ALA A 40 36.66 22.32 8.81
CA ALA A 40 37.46 23.47 9.19
C ALA A 40 38.65 23.62 8.24
N GLU A 41 38.85 24.81 7.69
CA GLU A 41 40.15 25.25 7.19
C GLU A 41 40.62 26.53 7.89
N THR A 42 41.82 26.42 8.42
CA THR A 42 42.61 27.42 9.12
C THR A 42 43.17 28.48 8.17
N ASN A 43 43.10 29.77 8.56
CA ASN A 43 44.25 30.68 8.42
C ASN A 43 44.08 31.95 9.25
N GLY A 44 45.11 32.29 10.04
CA GLY A 44 45.07 33.42 10.97
C GLY A 44 45.80 34.67 10.50
N ARG A 45 45.47 35.84 11.08
CA ARG A 45 46.43 36.86 11.55
C ARG A 45 45.76 38.06 12.26
N LYS A 46 46.15 38.25 13.53
CA LYS A 46 46.56 39.50 14.23
C LYS A 46 45.77 40.83 14.06
N LYS A 47 45.21 41.31 15.18
CA LYS A 47 45.49 42.56 15.98
C LYS A 47 44.18 43.09 16.60
N ARG A 48 44.00 43.13 17.93
CA ARG A 48 44.34 44.21 18.91
C ARG A 48 43.68 45.56 18.52
N ILE A 49 42.70 46.11 19.26
CA ILE A 49 42.78 47.00 20.46
C ILE A 49 41.29 47.33 20.83
N VAL A 50 40.77 47.02 22.03
CA VAL A 50 40.69 47.78 23.32
C VAL A 50 39.68 48.94 23.35
N GLU A 51 38.76 48.85 24.33
CA GLU A 51 37.96 49.87 25.06
C GLU A 51 37.04 50.82 24.25
N GLY A 52 35.85 51.21 24.69
CA GLY A 52 35.18 51.14 25.98
C GLY A 52 34.15 52.28 26.08
N SER A 53 33.33 52.22 27.12
CA SER A 53 32.45 53.26 27.69
C SER A 53 30.95 53.27 27.34
N GLU A 54 30.22 53.20 28.45
CA GLU A 54 28.78 53.23 28.74
C GLU A 54 28.12 54.60 28.53
N GLY A 55 26.78 54.63 28.60
CA GLY A 55 26.03 55.80 29.10
C GLY A 55 24.84 56.23 28.23
N LYS A 56 23.66 55.59 28.29
CA LYS A 56 22.50 55.83 29.17
C LYS A 56 21.67 57.12 28.90
N SER A 57 20.36 56.91 28.70
CA SER A 57 19.19 57.81 28.94
C SER A 57 19.03 59.01 27.99
N ALA A 58 17.84 59.49 27.61
CA ALA A 58 16.46 59.35 28.10
C ALA A 58 15.45 59.69 26.98
N LYS A 59 14.22 59.18 27.09
CA LYS A 59 12.98 59.75 26.50
C LYS A 59 12.41 60.75 27.53
N PRO A 60 11.60 61.79 27.17
CA PRO A 60 10.13 61.61 27.15
C PRO A 60 9.29 62.60 26.26
N THR A 61 7.96 62.33 26.21
CA THR A 61 6.75 63.24 26.09
C THR A 61 6.46 64.01 24.77
N THR A 62 5.32 63.94 24.04
CA THR A 62 3.82 64.00 24.22
C THR A 62 3.16 65.40 24.09
N GLY A 63 2.10 65.49 23.25
CA GLY A 63 1.02 66.52 23.16
C GLY A 63 1.23 67.61 22.08
N ASP A 64 0.26 68.15 21.32
CA ASP A 64 -1.21 68.01 21.22
C ASP A 64 -1.73 68.75 19.94
N GLU A 65 -2.93 68.35 19.45
CA GLU A 65 -4.06 69.05 18.74
C GLU A 65 -3.83 70.20 17.70
N LYS A 66 -4.68 70.59 16.72
CA LYS A 66 -5.97 70.26 16.05
C LYS A 66 -6.12 71.34 14.95
N ASP A 67 -6.72 71.04 13.78
CA ASP A 67 -7.84 71.83 13.22
C ASP A 67 -8.53 71.07 12.06
N SER A 68 -9.76 71.49 11.76
CA SER A 68 -10.89 70.76 11.20
C SER A 68 -11.56 71.52 10.04
N THR A 69 -12.67 70.97 9.54
CA THR A 69 -13.68 71.47 8.55
C THR A 69 -13.46 71.01 7.08
N ALA A 70 -14.44 70.51 6.33
CA ALA A 70 -15.90 70.52 6.48
C ALA A 70 -16.58 69.31 5.79
N GLU A 71 -17.70 68.90 6.38
CA GLU A 71 -18.66 67.90 5.90
C GLU A 71 -19.58 68.44 4.78
N LYS A 72 -20.10 67.52 3.97
CA LYS A 72 -21.41 67.68 3.33
C LYS A 72 -22.11 66.31 3.27
N GLU A 73 -23.11 66.15 4.13
CA GLU A 73 -24.08 65.04 4.12
C GLU A 73 -24.94 65.03 2.85
N LEU A 74 -25.25 63.83 2.38
CA LEU A 74 -26.54 63.48 1.77
C LEU A 74 -26.82 62.00 2.09
N GLU A 75 -27.86 61.77 2.89
CA GLU A 75 -28.34 60.45 3.32
C GLU A 75 -29.17 59.70 2.25
N HIS A 76 -29.05 58.36 2.32
CA HIS A 76 -30.06 57.30 2.08
C HIS A 76 -30.43 56.80 0.66
N LYS A 77 -29.89 55.62 0.31
CA LYS A 77 -30.61 54.32 0.26
C LYS A 77 -29.62 53.16 -0.04
N PRO A 78 -29.80 51.93 0.50
CA PRO A 78 -28.86 50.84 0.30
C PRO A 78 -29.11 50.17 -1.06
N PRO A 79 -28.07 49.87 -1.87
CA PRO A 79 -28.21 48.81 -2.86
C PRO A 79 -28.04 47.48 -2.12
N HIS A 80 -29.13 46.74 -2.07
CA HIS A 80 -29.11 45.31 -1.84
C HIS A 80 -28.26 44.69 -2.97
N GLY A 81 -27.00 44.38 -2.68
CA GLY A 81 -26.14 43.58 -3.53
C GLY A 81 -25.56 42.50 -2.65
N LYS A 82 -25.94 41.23 -2.90
CA LYS A 82 -25.18 40.10 -2.37
C LYS A 82 -23.77 40.25 -2.92
N GLU A 83 -22.82 40.57 -2.05
CA GLU A 83 -21.42 40.31 -2.36
C GLU A 83 -21.27 38.79 -2.30
N GLU A 84 -21.38 38.13 -3.45
CA GLU A 84 -20.80 36.80 -3.64
C GLU A 84 -19.32 36.95 -3.35
N SER A 85 -18.90 36.35 -2.23
CA SER A 85 -17.48 36.23 -1.95
C SER A 85 -16.87 35.31 -2.99
N ALA A 86 -15.63 35.53 -3.40
CA ALA A 86 -14.92 34.60 -4.29
C ALA A 86 -14.92 33.15 -3.76
N LEU A 87 -15.17 32.95 -2.46
CA LEU A 87 -15.37 31.65 -1.80
C LEU A 87 -16.73 30.97 -2.10
N ASP A 88 -17.76 31.72 -2.48
CA ASP A 88 -19.06 31.19 -2.91
C ASP A 88 -19.02 30.78 -4.39
N GLU A 89 -18.25 31.46 -5.24
CA GLU A 89 -18.03 31.05 -6.64
C GLU A 89 -17.19 29.77 -6.75
N VAL A 90 -16.08 29.61 -6.00
CA VAL A 90 -15.35 28.32 -5.98
C VAL A 90 -16.15 27.18 -5.36
N LYS A 91 -17.09 27.44 -4.44
CA LYS A 91 -17.95 26.38 -3.88
C LYS A 91 -18.99 25.90 -4.87
N ALA A 92 -19.63 26.82 -5.61
CA ALA A 92 -20.61 26.49 -6.63
C ALA A 92 -19.99 25.64 -7.77
N ASP A 93 -18.79 26.00 -8.24
CA ASP A 93 -18.08 25.21 -9.27
C ASP A 93 -17.59 23.84 -8.73
N THR A 94 -17.17 23.75 -7.46
CA THR A 94 -16.76 22.45 -6.89
C THR A 94 -17.92 21.50 -6.61
N ASP A 95 -19.12 22.02 -6.32
CA ASP A 95 -20.29 21.20 -6.03
C ASP A 95 -20.88 20.60 -7.32
N ASP A 96 -20.89 21.36 -8.43
CA ASP A 96 -21.32 20.86 -9.75
C ASP A 96 -20.33 19.83 -10.34
N VAL A 97 -19.02 20.03 -10.18
CA VAL A 97 -18.01 19.04 -10.59
C VAL A 97 -18.14 17.76 -9.77
N LYS A 98 -18.31 17.85 -8.45
CA LYS A 98 -18.51 16.69 -7.57
C LYS A 98 -19.79 15.92 -7.89
N ALA A 99 -20.91 16.62 -8.15
CA ALA A 99 -22.16 15.98 -8.55
C ALA A 99 -22.01 15.25 -9.89
N SER A 100 -21.37 15.88 -10.88
CA SER A 100 -21.15 15.26 -12.19
C SER A 100 -20.14 14.11 -12.18
N ALA A 101 -19.18 14.12 -11.23
CA ALA A 101 -18.25 13.01 -10.99
C ALA A 101 -18.98 11.85 -10.30
N GLN A 102 -19.86 12.13 -9.33
CA GLN A 102 -20.69 11.10 -8.69
C GLN A 102 -21.63 10.41 -9.67
N GLU A 103 -22.26 11.14 -10.59
CA GLU A 103 -23.10 10.55 -11.64
C GLU A 103 -22.29 9.63 -12.58
N GLU A 104 -21.10 10.06 -13.02
CA GLU A 104 -20.19 9.23 -13.84
C GLU A 104 -19.76 7.96 -13.08
N GLN A 105 -19.43 8.11 -11.81
CA GLN A 105 -19.06 7.02 -10.92
C GLN A 105 -20.20 6.02 -10.71
N GLU A 106 -21.44 6.48 -10.56
CA GLU A 106 -22.62 5.60 -10.45
C GLU A 106 -22.89 4.84 -11.75
N GLN A 107 -22.69 5.49 -12.91
CA GLN A 107 -22.77 4.83 -14.22
C GLN A 107 -21.72 3.73 -14.35
N LYS A 108 -20.44 4.02 -14.05
CA LYS A 108 -19.37 3.02 -14.08
C LYS A 108 -19.61 1.87 -13.11
N THR A 109 -20.10 2.17 -11.90
CA THR A 109 -20.47 1.14 -10.92
C THR A 109 -21.55 0.21 -11.48
N THR A 110 -22.50 0.76 -12.25
CA THR A 110 -23.54 -0.02 -12.93
C THR A 110 -22.96 -0.89 -14.04
N GLU A 111 -22.04 -0.36 -14.85
CA GLU A 111 -21.36 -1.12 -15.91
C GLU A 111 -20.54 -2.29 -15.33
N ILE A 112 -19.76 -2.02 -14.28
CA ILE A 112 -19.02 -3.03 -13.50
C ILE A 112 -19.97 -4.13 -13.01
N SER A 113 -21.09 -3.74 -12.40
CA SER A 113 -22.05 -4.69 -11.81
C SER A 113 -22.82 -5.53 -12.84
N GLN A 114 -22.84 -5.11 -14.11
CA GLN A 114 -23.57 -5.78 -15.18
C GLN A 114 -22.66 -6.57 -16.13
N ASN A 115 -21.34 -6.48 -15.98
CA ASN A 115 -20.39 -7.14 -16.89
C ASN A 115 -20.13 -8.61 -16.52
N GLN A 116 -21.10 -9.46 -16.85
CA GLN A 116 -21.02 -10.92 -16.65
C GLN A 116 -19.95 -11.61 -17.51
N ASP A 117 -19.40 -10.93 -18.51
CA ASP A 117 -18.38 -11.47 -19.41
C ASP A 117 -16.94 -11.15 -18.93
N SER A 118 -16.78 -10.44 -17.81
CA SER A 118 -15.47 -10.05 -17.27
C SER A 118 -14.71 -11.19 -16.58
N ILE A 119 -15.42 -12.19 -16.04
CA ILE A 119 -14.84 -13.31 -15.30
C ILE A 119 -15.50 -14.59 -15.79
N ILE A 120 -14.75 -15.40 -16.52
CA ILE A 120 -15.27 -16.61 -17.18
C ILE A 120 -14.80 -17.84 -16.42
N GLU A 121 -15.72 -18.60 -15.82
CA GLU A 121 -15.36 -19.85 -15.17
C GLU A 121 -14.89 -20.91 -16.19
N ASP A 122 -13.74 -21.52 -15.93
CA ASP A 122 -13.22 -22.63 -16.73
C ASP A 122 -12.88 -23.82 -15.81
N SER A 123 -13.67 -24.89 -15.94
CA SER A 123 -13.49 -26.11 -15.16
C SER A 123 -12.22 -26.89 -15.50
N GLU A 124 -11.75 -26.80 -16.75
CA GLU A 124 -10.50 -27.44 -17.18
C GLU A 124 -9.32 -26.70 -16.57
N ARG A 125 -9.31 -25.36 -16.62
CA ARG A 125 -8.31 -24.52 -15.92
C ARG A 125 -8.33 -24.80 -14.43
N ALA A 126 -9.50 -24.81 -13.79
CA ALA A 126 -9.64 -25.11 -12.36
C ALA A 126 -8.98 -26.45 -11.97
N SER A 127 -9.08 -27.46 -12.84
CA SER A 127 -8.48 -28.77 -12.63
C SER A 127 -6.97 -28.77 -12.87
N ALA A 128 -6.49 -27.93 -13.80
CA ALA A 128 -5.08 -27.79 -14.16
C ALA A 128 -4.29 -26.86 -13.21
N ILE A 129 -4.95 -26.03 -12.40
CA ILE A 129 -4.26 -25.10 -11.48
C ILE A 129 -3.25 -25.85 -10.59
N PRO A 130 -1.98 -25.42 -10.60
CA PRO A 130 -0.97 -25.98 -9.72
C PRO A 130 -1.33 -25.69 -8.26
N SER A 131 -1.11 -26.69 -7.44
CA SER A 131 -1.50 -26.67 -6.03
C SER A 131 -0.69 -25.71 -5.16
N SER A 132 0.40 -25.15 -5.69
CA SER A 132 1.16 -24.09 -5.03
C SER A 132 0.45 -22.75 -5.12
N ILE A 133 -0.44 -22.52 -6.09
CA ILE A 133 -1.23 -21.30 -6.18
C ILE A 133 -2.42 -21.42 -5.23
N LEU A 134 -2.42 -20.60 -4.18
CA LEU A 134 -3.46 -20.57 -3.15
C LEU A 134 -4.57 -19.56 -3.49
N GLU A 135 -4.20 -18.46 -4.16
CA GLU A 135 -5.09 -17.42 -4.63
C GLU A 135 -4.45 -16.76 -5.86
N LYS A 136 -5.27 -16.25 -6.77
CA LYS A 136 -4.84 -15.40 -7.88
C LYS A 136 -5.86 -14.27 -8.10
N GLY A 137 -5.45 -13.20 -8.76
CA GLY A 137 -6.36 -12.10 -9.06
C GLY A 137 -5.66 -10.88 -9.64
N ILE A 138 -6.30 -9.73 -9.53
CA ILE A 138 -5.78 -8.44 -9.98
C ILE A 138 -5.21 -7.65 -8.81
N ILE A 139 -4.07 -7.01 -9.04
CA ILE A 139 -3.38 -6.15 -8.10
C ILE A 139 -3.25 -4.74 -8.67
N TYR A 140 -3.59 -3.75 -7.86
CA TYR A 140 -3.42 -2.35 -8.20
C TYR A 140 -2.48 -1.70 -7.19
N PHE A 141 -1.54 -0.90 -7.67
CA PHE A 141 -0.58 -0.18 -6.85
C PHE A 141 -0.93 1.30 -6.82
N PHE A 142 -0.99 1.86 -5.62
CA PHE A 142 -1.30 3.26 -5.39
C PHE A 142 -0.27 3.91 -4.48
N PHE A 143 -0.19 5.22 -4.56
CA PHE A 143 0.42 6.03 -3.52
C PHE A 143 -0.50 7.19 -3.16
N ARG A 144 -0.28 7.77 -1.98
CA ARG A 144 -0.96 8.99 -1.58
C ARG A 144 0.08 10.07 -1.32
N GLY A 145 -0.14 11.24 -1.90
CA GLY A 145 0.67 12.43 -1.69
C GLY A 145 0.67 12.89 -0.23
N ARG A 146 1.64 13.72 0.14
CA ARG A 146 1.65 14.41 1.43
C ARG A 146 0.51 15.41 1.52
N VAL A 147 0.07 15.65 2.75
CA VAL A 147 -0.90 16.70 3.07
C VAL A 147 -0.42 18.04 2.52
N GLY A 148 -1.28 18.71 1.75
CA GLY A 148 -0.97 19.99 1.10
C GLY A 148 -0.12 19.90 -0.17
N VAL A 149 0.13 18.69 -0.71
CA VAL A 149 0.72 18.49 -2.03
C VAL A 149 -0.36 17.90 -2.94
N GLU A 150 -0.87 18.72 -3.86
CA GLU A 150 -1.92 18.32 -4.81
C GLU A 150 -1.34 17.46 -5.95
N ASP A 151 -0.17 17.88 -6.48
CA ASP A 151 0.51 17.21 -7.59
C ASP A 151 1.86 16.64 -7.15
N PRO A 152 1.88 15.44 -6.56
CA PRO A 152 3.12 14.78 -6.17
C PRO A 152 3.95 14.42 -7.42
N SER A 153 5.16 14.97 -7.50
CA SER A 153 6.02 14.88 -8.71
C SER A 153 7.23 13.95 -8.52
N GLY A 154 7.38 13.38 -7.32
CA GLY A 154 8.44 12.41 -7.02
C GLY A 154 8.27 11.74 -5.66
N ILE A 155 9.18 10.83 -5.34
CA ILE A 155 9.16 10.03 -4.10
C ILE A 155 9.11 10.87 -2.82
N GLU A 156 9.62 12.10 -2.84
CA GLU A 156 9.59 12.95 -1.65
C GLU A 156 8.20 13.42 -1.26
N ASP A 157 7.32 13.54 -2.25
CA ASP A 157 5.92 13.94 -2.11
C ASP A 157 5.02 12.77 -1.71
N VAL A 158 5.52 11.53 -1.75
CA VAL A 158 4.79 10.35 -1.31
C VAL A 158 4.75 10.28 0.22
N ALA A 159 3.54 10.19 0.78
CA ALA A 159 3.34 9.95 2.20
C ALA A 159 3.26 8.44 2.52
N ARG A 160 2.48 7.71 1.73
CA ARG A 160 2.19 6.29 1.97
C ARG A 160 1.83 5.57 0.67
N SER A 161 2.27 4.33 0.56
CA SER A 161 1.90 3.42 -0.53
C SER A 161 0.77 2.49 -0.12
N TYR A 162 -0.04 2.06 -1.09
CA TYR A 162 -1.11 1.10 -0.90
C TYR A 162 -1.11 0.12 -2.06
N PHE A 163 -1.63 -1.06 -1.84
CA PHE A 163 -2.01 -1.93 -2.94
C PHE A 163 -3.37 -2.56 -2.65
N VAL A 164 -4.12 -2.81 -3.72
CA VAL A 164 -5.42 -3.44 -3.68
C VAL A 164 -5.29 -4.82 -4.30
N LEU A 165 -5.85 -5.83 -3.64
CA LEU A 165 -6.02 -7.16 -4.21
C LEU A 165 -7.50 -7.38 -4.51
N ARG A 166 -7.82 -7.79 -5.73
CA ARG A 166 -9.13 -8.31 -6.13
C ARG A 166 -8.99 -9.80 -6.45
N PRO A 167 -9.27 -10.69 -5.48
CA PRO A 167 -9.20 -12.12 -5.68
C PRO A 167 -10.17 -12.57 -6.78
N LEU A 168 -9.72 -13.49 -7.63
CA LEU A 168 -10.53 -14.17 -8.62
C LEU A 168 -10.68 -15.65 -8.24
N PRO A 169 -11.78 -16.32 -8.66
CA PRO A 169 -11.87 -17.77 -8.54
C PRO A 169 -10.66 -18.43 -9.23
N LEU A 170 -10.08 -19.45 -8.59
CA LEU A 170 -8.85 -20.09 -9.10
C LEU A 170 -8.99 -20.65 -10.53
N GLY A 171 -10.19 -21.08 -10.94
CA GLY A 171 -10.44 -21.55 -12.30
C GLY A 171 -10.81 -20.47 -13.31
N ALA A 172 -11.01 -19.22 -12.88
CA ALA A 172 -11.53 -18.18 -13.74
C ALA A 172 -10.47 -17.66 -14.73
N LYS A 173 -10.95 -17.28 -15.92
CA LYS A 173 -10.26 -16.47 -16.92
C LYS A 173 -10.72 -15.03 -16.84
N ILE A 174 -9.80 -14.12 -17.15
CA ILE A 174 -10.15 -12.72 -17.33
C ILE A 174 -10.75 -12.58 -18.72
N GLY A 175 -11.97 -12.05 -18.77
CA GLY A 175 -12.70 -11.80 -20.00
C GLY A 175 -12.59 -10.34 -20.43
N SER A 176 -13.61 -9.82 -21.10
CA SER A 176 -13.57 -8.47 -21.68
C SER A 176 -14.27 -7.42 -20.82
N GLY A 177 -13.82 -6.18 -20.92
CA GLY A 177 -14.46 -5.03 -20.27
C GLY A 177 -14.09 -4.86 -18.79
N PRO A 178 -14.75 -3.93 -18.08
CA PRO A 178 -14.49 -3.66 -16.66
C PRO A 178 -14.74 -4.90 -15.80
N LEU A 179 -13.89 -5.13 -14.81
CA LEU A 179 -14.01 -6.29 -13.91
C LEU A 179 -15.22 -6.18 -12.98
N GLU A 180 -16.03 -7.24 -12.95
CA GLU A 180 -17.18 -7.36 -12.03
C GLU A 180 -16.76 -7.19 -10.56
N ASP A 181 -17.59 -6.46 -9.81
CA ASP A 181 -17.40 -6.28 -8.37
C ASP A 181 -17.87 -7.51 -7.60
N GLN A 182 -16.92 -8.35 -7.17
CA GLN A 182 -17.20 -9.52 -6.35
C GLN A 182 -17.35 -9.20 -4.85
N GLY A 183 -17.20 -7.93 -4.44
CA GLY A 183 -17.30 -7.52 -3.04
C GLY A 183 -16.24 -8.14 -2.12
N ASN A 184 -15.14 -8.64 -2.68
CA ASN A 184 -14.09 -9.37 -1.99
C ASN A 184 -12.73 -8.63 -2.03
N ALA A 185 -12.72 -7.35 -2.40
CA ALA A 185 -11.48 -6.60 -2.53
C ALA A 185 -10.82 -6.37 -1.16
N ARG A 186 -9.48 -6.30 -1.16
CA ARG A 186 -8.67 -6.03 0.03
C ARG A 186 -7.81 -4.79 -0.20
N LEU A 187 -7.90 -3.80 0.68
CA LEU A 187 -7.02 -2.62 0.67
C LEU A 187 -5.88 -2.85 1.66
N LEU A 188 -4.65 -2.86 1.16
CA LEU A 188 -3.46 -3.08 1.96
C LEU A 188 -2.63 -1.80 2.05
N ALA A 189 -2.43 -1.31 3.27
CA ALA A 189 -1.63 -0.13 3.56
C ALA A 189 -0.16 -0.52 3.84
N LEU A 190 0.75 0.04 3.06
CA LEU A 190 2.19 -0.05 3.26
C LEU A 190 2.68 1.28 3.86
N PRO A 191 3.07 1.36 5.14
CA PRO A 191 3.54 2.58 5.81
C PRO A 191 4.96 2.97 5.38
N LYS A 192 5.27 2.82 4.10
CA LYS A 192 6.50 3.17 3.42
C LYS A 192 6.13 3.89 2.13
N LYS A 193 7.11 4.61 1.58
CA LYS A 193 6.98 5.27 0.28
C LYS A 193 7.29 4.33 -0.90
N VAL A 194 7.95 3.22 -0.62
CA VAL A 194 8.47 2.28 -1.61
C VAL A 194 8.16 0.85 -1.22
N TRP A 195 8.00 0.01 -2.23
CA TRP A 195 7.98 -1.45 -2.09
C TRP A 195 9.40 -1.99 -1.87
N PRO A 196 9.54 -3.21 -1.31
CA PRO A 196 10.85 -3.83 -1.10
C PRO A 196 11.68 -3.89 -2.39
N LYS A 197 12.87 -3.29 -2.38
CA LYS A 197 13.79 -3.26 -3.54
C LYS A 197 14.89 -4.31 -3.45
N SER A 198 14.92 -5.11 -2.39
CA SER A 198 15.96 -6.11 -2.19
C SER A 198 15.53 -7.15 -1.16
N LYS A 199 16.27 -8.27 -1.13
CA LYS A 199 16.13 -9.33 -0.11
C LYS A 199 16.41 -8.88 1.33
N ARG A 200 16.90 -7.65 1.52
CA ARG A 200 17.15 -7.08 2.86
C ARG A 200 15.99 -6.22 3.34
N ASP A 201 15.14 -5.76 2.42
CA ASP A 201 14.02 -4.90 2.73
C ASP A 201 12.87 -5.71 3.30
N ARG A 202 12.41 -5.30 4.48
CA ARG A 202 11.42 -6.01 5.29
C ARG A 202 10.40 -5.00 5.78
N PHE A 203 9.22 -5.01 5.18
CA PHE A 203 8.18 -4.03 5.47
C PHE A 203 6.94 -4.70 6.03
N LEU A 204 6.33 -4.06 7.01
CA LEU A 204 5.06 -4.49 7.57
C LEU A 204 3.94 -3.81 6.79
N VAL A 205 3.01 -4.60 6.28
CA VAL A 205 1.81 -4.20 5.56
C VAL A 205 0.60 -4.48 6.45
N PHE A 206 -0.42 -3.65 6.35
CA PHE A 206 -1.66 -3.79 7.10
C PHE A 206 -2.84 -3.96 6.18
N VAL A 207 -3.72 -4.89 6.49
CA VAL A 207 -5.05 -4.93 5.87
C VAL A 207 -5.87 -3.79 6.47
N ASP A 208 -6.06 -2.72 5.68
CA ASP A 208 -6.84 -1.55 6.10
C ASP A 208 -8.35 -1.80 5.95
N ARG A 209 -8.73 -2.49 4.86
CA ARG A 209 -10.09 -2.98 4.59
C ARG A 209 -10.02 -4.38 3.98
N ALA A 210 -10.98 -5.22 4.33
CA ALA A 210 -11.11 -6.57 3.80
C ALA A 210 -12.56 -6.86 3.38
N GLY A 211 -12.75 -7.55 2.26
CA GLY A 211 -14.08 -7.94 1.79
C GLY A 211 -14.96 -6.75 1.46
N VAL A 212 -14.40 -5.75 0.77
CA VAL A 212 -15.11 -4.53 0.40
C VAL A 212 -15.49 -4.52 -1.08
N SER A 213 -16.57 -3.81 -1.38
CA SER A 213 -16.98 -3.46 -2.75
C SER A 213 -16.03 -2.46 -3.38
N VAL A 214 -16.07 -2.38 -4.72
CA VAL A 214 -15.37 -1.35 -5.50
C VAL A 214 -15.81 0.05 -5.06
N LYS A 215 -17.10 0.23 -4.76
CA LYS A 215 -17.63 1.50 -4.25
C LYS A 215 -16.98 1.91 -2.93
N GLU A 216 -16.96 1.01 -1.95
CA GLU A 216 -16.33 1.28 -0.64
C GLU A 216 -14.83 1.52 -0.76
N LEU A 217 -14.16 0.80 -1.66
CA LEU A 217 -12.75 1.02 -1.96
C LEU A 217 -12.51 2.42 -2.52
N ARG A 218 -13.34 2.87 -3.47
CA ARG A 218 -13.26 4.23 -4.03
C ARG A 218 -13.42 5.29 -2.94
N GLU A 219 -14.46 5.15 -2.11
CA GLU A 219 -14.71 6.09 -1.00
C GLU A 219 -13.51 6.19 -0.04
N GLN A 220 -12.85 5.07 0.26
CA GLN A 220 -11.66 5.02 1.12
C GLN A 220 -10.40 5.62 0.46
N MET A 221 -10.36 5.63 -0.88
CA MET A 221 -9.23 6.12 -1.66
C MET A 221 -9.38 7.58 -2.11
N SER A 222 -10.59 8.14 -2.04
CA SER A 222 -10.86 9.56 -2.29
C SER A 222 -10.10 10.51 -1.34
N GLY A 223 -10.02 11.77 -1.74
CA GLY A 223 -9.44 12.85 -0.94
C GLY A 223 -10.36 13.29 0.19
N GLU A 224 -9.80 13.75 1.30
CA GLU A 224 -10.56 14.21 2.46
C GLU A 224 -10.10 15.58 2.94
N ASP A 225 -11.06 16.49 3.10
CA ASP A 225 -10.86 17.78 3.78
C ASP A 225 -11.07 17.62 5.28
N ARG A 226 -10.08 18.01 6.07
CA ARG A 226 -10.17 17.99 7.53
C ARG A 226 -9.88 19.35 8.14
N ALA A 227 -10.82 19.88 8.92
CA ALA A 227 -10.57 21.06 9.73
C ALA A 227 -9.50 20.75 10.81
N THR A 228 -8.40 21.51 10.81
CA THR A 228 -7.34 21.42 11.82
C THR A 228 -7.51 22.50 12.87
N LYS A 229 -7.06 22.17 14.09
CA LYS A 229 -7.17 23.08 15.25
C LYS A 229 -6.26 24.30 15.16
N THR A 230 -5.27 24.29 14.25
CA THR A 230 -4.16 25.25 14.28
C THR A 230 -3.93 26.00 12.96
N VAL A 231 -4.37 25.49 11.80
CA VAL A 231 -4.04 26.08 10.49
C VAL A 231 -5.21 25.99 9.47
N GLY A 232 -6.46 26.07 9.92
CA GLY A 232 -7.61 26.00 9.00
C GLY A 232 -7.85 24.58 8.44
N THR A 233 -8.37 24.47 7.22
CA THR A 233 -8.66 23.17 6.57
C THR A 233 -7.38 22.54 6.00
N SER A 234 -7.15 21.28 6.31
CA SER A 234 -6.06 20.44 5.79
C SER A 234 -6.65 19.44 4.81
N HIS A 235 -6.22 19.50 3.56
CA HIS A 235 -6.61 18.56 2.52
C HIS A 235 -5.65 17.37 2.49
N THR A 236 -6.19 16.16 2.54
CA THR A 236 -5.46 14.93 2.22
C THR A 236 -5.82 14.54 0.79
N PRO A 237 -4.84 14.46 -0.13
CA PRO A 237 -5.13 14.13 -1.51
C PRO A 237 -5.67 12.71 -1.64
N ALA A 238 -6.40 12.47 -2.72
CA ALA A 238 -6.82 11.14 -3.11
C ALA A 238 -5.61 10.26 -3.45
N SER A 239 -5.81 8.94 -3.44
CA SER A 239 -4.77 7.99 -3.83
C SER A 239 -4.60 7.95 -5.35
N THR A 240 -3.35 8.00 -5.78
CA THR A 240 -2.91 8.02 -7.18
C THR A 240 -2.49 6.60 -7.60
N PRO A 241 -3.21 5.91 -8.52
CA PRO A 241 -2.75 4.68 -9.15
C PRO A 241 -1.43 4.89 -9.87
N ILE A 242 -0.62 3.84 -9.87
CA ILE A 242 0.71 3.84 -10.48
C ILE A 242 0.99 2.61 -11.32
N ALA A 243 0.31 1.51 -11.03
CA ALA A 243 0.39 0.31 -11.84
C ALA A 243 -0.81 -0.60 -11.58
N GLU A 244 -1.15 -1.38 -12.58
CA GLU A 244 -2.07 -2.51 -12.51
C GLU A 244 -1.35 -3.76 -12.99
N GLY A 245 -1.78 -4.91 -12.47
CA GLY A 245 -1.28 -6.18 -12.91
C GLY A 245 -2.06 -7.33 -12.32
N VAL A 246 -1.52 -8.52 -12.53
CA VAL A 246 -2.04 -9.76 -11.97
C VAL A 246 -1.16 -10.22 -10.82
N TYR A 247 -1.73 -10.96 -9.89
CA TYR A 247 -0.99 -11.55 -8.78
C TYR A 247 -1.35 -13.02 -8.53
N ALA A 248 -0.44 -13.71 -7.87
CA ALA A 248 -0.72 -14.97 -7.19
C ALA A 248 -0.13 -14.98 -5.79
N ILE A 249 -0.91 -15.50 -4.83
CA ILE A 249 -0.39 -15.95 -3.55
C ILE A 249 -0.01 -17.41 -3.72
N THR A 250 1.26 -17.73 -3.56
CA THR A 250 1.76 -19.09 -3.72
C THR A 250 2.39 -19.64 -2.45
N SER A 251 2.52 -20.95 -2.36
CA SER A 251 3.26 -21.64 -1.30
C SER A 251 4.29 -22.61 -1.85
N THR A 252 5.51 -22.50 -1.34
CA THR A 252 6.61 -23.47 -1.54
C THR A 252 6.65 -24.51 -0.42
N GLY A 253 5.59 -24.57 0.40
CA GLY A 253 5.45 -25.45 1.57
C GLY A 253 6.12 -24.92 2.84
N ARG A 254 7.27 -24.26 2.74
CA ARG A 254 7.90 -23.56 3.89
C ARG A 254 7.54 -22.09 3.93
N GLU A 255 7.53 -21.45 2.77
CA GLU A 255 7.30 -20.03 2.60
C GLU A 255 6.04 -19.83 1.75
N SER A 256 5.44 -18.66 1.93
CA SER A 256 4.39 -18.18 1.04
C SER A 256 4.87 -16.92 0.38
N HIS A 257 4.43 -16.69 -0.84
CA HIS A 257 4.89 -15.59 -1.66
C HIS A 257 3.70 -14.81 -2.22
N LEU A 258 3.88 -13.52 -2.46
CA LEU A 258 3.02 -12.72 -3.31
C LEU A 258 3.83 -12.41 -4.58
N ALA A 259 3.51 -13.09 -5.68
CA ALA A 259 4.06 -12.82 -7.00
C ALA A 259 3.14 -11.85 -7.75
N TYR A 260 3.72 -10.94 -8.52
CA TYR A 260 2.96 -10.02 -9.36
C TYR A 260 3.60 -9.85 -10.74
N GLN A 261 2.78 -9.57 -11.74
CA GLN A 261 3.18 -9.16 -13.09
C GLN A 261 2.32 -7.97 -13.50
N LEU A 262 2.96 -6.85 -13.84
CA LEU A 262 2.28 -5.64 -14.27
C LEU A 262 1.85 -5.76 -15.73
N THR A 263 0.66 -5.25 -16.00
CA THR A 263 0.05 -5.12 -17.34
C THR A 263 -0.12 -3.66 -17.72
N VAL A 264 -0.29 -2.78 -16.72
CA VAL A 264 -0.26 -1.33 -16.89
C VAL A 264 0.73 -0.67 -15.92
N PRO A 265 1.62 0.20 -16.41
CA PRO A 265 1.89 0.43 -17.83
C PRO A 265 2.47 -0.81 -18.53
N SER A 266 2.27 -0.90 -19.85
CA SER A 266 2.88 -1.94 -20.70
C SER A 266 4.42 -1.92 -20.62
N SER A 267 5.02 -0.78 -20.31
CA SER A 267 6.44 -0.64 -20.01
C SER A 267 6.67 0.13 -18.72
N ILE A 268 7.52 -0.39 -17.86
CA ILE A 268 7.95 0.28 -16.63
C ILE A 268 8.65 1.61 -16.95
N SER A 269 8.26 2.68 -16.24
CA SER A 269 8.95 3.97 -16.26
C SER A 269 9.82 4.18 -15.01
N GLU A 270 10.63 5.23 -15.02
CA GLU A 270 11.48 5.64 -13.89
C GLU A 270 10.68 5.80 -12.59
N VAL A 271 9.44 6.27 -12.65
CA VAL A 271 8.57 6.44 -11.47
C VAL A 271 8.28 5.11 -10.79
N GLN A 272 7.93 4.07 -11.55
CA GLN A 272 7.67 2.74 -10.99
C GLN A 272 8.96 2.13 -10.39
N GLU A 273 10.10 2.29 -11.06
CA GLU A 273 11.39 1.79 -10.55
C GLU A 273 11.82 2.50 -9.26
N GLU A 274 11.62 3.82 -9.18
CA GLU A 274 11.89 4.61 -7.98
C GLU A 274 11.03 4.18 -6.80
N LEU A 275 9.82 3.71 -7.06
CA LEU A 275 8.94 3.17 -6.02
C LEU A 275 9.23 1.70 -5.68
N GLY A 276 10.08 1.03 -6.45
CA GLY A 276 10.48 -0.36 -6.23
C GLY A 276 9.61 -1.39 -6.93
N LEU A 277 8.82 -0.96 -7.91
CA LEU A 277 8.08 -1.83 -8.81
C LEU A 277 8.94 -2.20 -10.03
N ASN A 278 8.57 -3.30 -10.68
CA ASN A 278 9.22 -3.89 -11.85
C ASN A 278 8.13 -4.54 -12.70
N SER A 279 8.40 -4.91 -13.96
CA SER A 279 7.40 -5.56 -14.82
C SER A 279 6.86 -6.86 -14.21
N LYS A 280 7.69 -7.56 -13.45
CA LYS A 280 7.30 -8.67 -12.58
C LYS A 280 8.20 -8.73 -11.36
N GLY A 281 7.70 -9.32 -10.28
CA GLY A 281 8.43 -9.44 -9.03
C GLY A 281 7.72 -10.34 -8.04
N SER A 282 8.37 -10.54 -6.88
CA SER A 282 7.78 -11.31 -5.80
C SER A 282 8.28 -10.89 -4.42
N PHE A 283 7.42 -11.13 -3.43
CA PHE A 283 7.70 -10.94 -2.02
C PHE A 283 7.51 -12.24 -1.25
N VAL A 284 8.42 -12.56 -0.33
CA VAL A 284 8.14 -13.57 0.70
C VAL A 284 7.22 -12.94 1.75
N CYS A 285 6.13 -13.63 2.06
CA CYS A 285 5.06 -13.14 2.92
C CYS A 285 4.88 -13.98 4.17
N SER A 286 4.71 -13.31 5.31
CA SER A 286 4.35 -13.96 6.59
C SER A 286 3.38 -13.10 7.36
N VAL A 287 2.38 -13.71 7.98
CA VAL A 287 1.38 -13.00 8.79
C VAL A 287 1.74 -13.07 10.25
N LYS A 288 1.63 -11.93 10.94
CA LYS A 288 1.89 -11.81 12.37
C LYS A 288 0.70 -12.33 13.16
N ASN A 289 0.99 -13.12 14.18
CA ASN A 289 0.01 -13.50 15.19
C ASN A 289 -0.40 -12.26 16.01
N PRO A 290 -1.69 -11.90 16.06
CA PRO A 290 -2.16 -10.73 16.81
C PRO A 290 -1.93 -10.85 18.33
N ASP A 291 -1.88 -12.06 18.87
CA ASP A 291 -1.62 -12.32 20.30
C ASP A 291 -0.12 -12.24 20.65
N ALA A 292 0.76 -12.21 19.65
CA ALA A 292 2.19 -12.12 19.90
C ALA A 292 2.56 -10.69 20.36
N PRO A 293 3.37 -10.57 21.42
CA PRO A 293 3.69 -9.26 21.99
C PRO A 293 4.38 -8.38 20.95
N SER A 294 3.96 -7.12 20.88
CA SER A 294 4.61 -6.09 20.07
C SER A 294 5.58 -5.27 20.93
N PRO A 295 6.69 -4.77 20.36
CA PRO A 295 7.53 -3.78 21.03
C PRO A 295 6.67 -2.59 21.52
N ALA A 296 7.01 -1.99 22.66
CA ALA A 296 6.21 -0.95 23.30
C ALA A 296 5.92 0.27 22.41
N ASN A 297 6.80 0.55 21.45
CA ASN A 297 6.70 1.64 20.47
C ASN A 297 6.02 1.22 19.14
N ALA A 298 5.57 -0.03 19.02
CA ALA A 298 5.00 -0.61 17.80
C ALA A 298 3.66 -1.32 18.05
N SER A 299 3.00 -1.04 19.18
CA SER A 299 1.65 -1.52 19.44
C SER A 299 0.65 -0.78 18.54
N ILE A 300 -0.20 -1.54 17.85
CA ILE A 300 -1.24 -1.00 16.97
C ILE A 300 -2.56 -0.96 17.73
N GLY A 301 -3.38 0.06 17.45
CA GLY A 301 -4.65 0.28 18.15
C GLY A 301 -5.74 -0.76 17.83
N ASN A 302 -5.69 -1.38 16.66
CA ASN A 302 -6.71 -2.34 16.21
C ASN A 302 -6.06 -3.55 15.49
N PRO A 303 -5.58 -4.58 16.21
CA PRO A 303 -5.08 -5.80 15.59
C PRO A 303 -6.23 -6.66 15.03
N ALA A 304 -5.91 -7.55 14.08
CA ALA A 304 -6.86 -8.53 13.55
C ALA A 304 -7.50 -9.39 14.65
N LYS A 305 -8.78 -9.68 14.46
CA LYS A 305 -9.58 -10.54 15.33
C LYS A 305 -9.90 -11.84 14.60
N TYR A 306 -8.99 -12.80 14.71
CA TYR A 306 -9.18 -14.11 14.10
C TYR A 306 -10.14 -14.99 14.92
N PRO A 307 -11.04 -15.74 14.26
CA PRO A 307 -11.74 -16.86 14.86
C PRO A 307 -10.79 -17.90 15.47
N GLU A 308 -11.28 -18.70 16.41
CA GLU A 308 -10.45 -19.62 17.20
C GLU A 308 -9.71 -20.65 16.34
N ASP A 309 -10.34 -21.14 15.27
CA ASP A 309 -9.77 -22.09 14.32
C ASP A 309 -8.61 -21.49 13.52
N ILE A 310 -8.74 -20.25 13.03
CA ILE A 310 -7.65 -19.52 12.37
C ILE A 310 -6.54 -19.19 13.39
N GLN A 311 -6.91 -18.70 14.58
CA GLN A 311 -5.94 -18.34 15.61
C GLN A 311 -5.10 -19.56 16.05
N LYS A 312 -5.69 -20.76 16.09
CA LYS A 312 -4.97 -22.01 16.38
C LYS A 312 -3.92 -22.37 15.32
N LYS A 313 -4.05 -21.94 14.06
CA LYS A 313 -3.07 -22.21 13.00
C LYS A 313 -1.69 -21.63 13.30
N PHE A 314 -1.65 -20.50 14.03
CA PHE A 314 -0.38 -19.90 14.47
C PHE A 314 0.41 -20.79 15.44
N ARG A 315 -0.25 -21.73 16.17
CA ARG A 315 0.39 -22.62 17.16
C ARG A 315 1.24 -21.88 18.21
N GLY A 316 0.83 -20.66 18.57
CA GLY A 316 1.56 -19.78 19.48
C GLY A 316 2.85 -19.17 18.91
N LEU A 317 3.15 -19.40 17.62
CA LEU A 317 4.26 -18.73 16.94
C LEU A 317 3.90 -17.26 16.65
N ARG A 318 4.91 -16.40 16.62
CA ARG A 318 4.73 -14.98 16.27
C ARG A 318 4.39 -14.76 14.80
N TRP A 319 4.86 -15.65 13.94
CA TRP A 319 4.70 -15.56 12.49
C TRP A 319 4.26 -16.91 11.94
N MET A 320 3.44 -16.88 10.89
CA MET A 320 3.18 -18.03 10.03
C MET A 320 3.25 -17.62 8.56
N PRO A 321 3.51 -18.55 7.63
CA PRO A 321 3.40 -18.27 6.20
C PRO A 321 2.02 -17.71 5.84
N LEU A 322 1.96 -16.85 4.83
CA LEU A 322 0.71 -16.29 4.35
C LEU A 322 -0.24 -17.39 3.83
N GLU A 323 -1.45 -17.43 4.39
CA GLU A 323 -2.62 -18.11 3.83
C GLU A 323 -3.64 -17.02 3.44
N PRO A 324 -4.32 -17.12 2.28
CA PRO A 324 -5.19 -16.04 1.79
C PRO A 324 -6.28 -15.58 2.77
N GLU A 325 -6.91 -16.53 3.47
CA GLU A 325 -7.95 -16.26 4.48
C GLU A 325 -7.49 -15.34 5.63
N LEU A 326 -6.18 -15.25 5.88
CA LEU A 326 -5.65 -14.37 6.93
C LEU A 326 -5.77 -12.90 6.56
N LEU A 327 -5.91 -12.59 5.27
CA LEU A 327 -6.07 -11.24 4.75
C LEU A 327 -7.53 -10.78 4.74
N ASP A 328 -8.48 -11.66 5.07
CA ASP A 328 -9.91 -11.33 5.14
C ASP A 328 -10.31 -10.63 6.45
N TYR A 329 -9.31 -10.20 7.24
CA TYR A 329 -9.50 -9.58 8.54
C TYR A 329 -8.77 -8.25 8.63
N GLU A 330 -9.52 -7.17 8.84
CA GLU A 330 -8.95 -5.84 9.08
C GLU A 330 -7.97 -5.84 10.25
N GLY A 331 -6.89 -5.08 10.11
CA GLY A 331 -5.81 -5.02 11.10
C GLY A 331 -4.85 -6.21 11.06
N ALA A 332 -5.01 -7.14 10.11
CA ALA A 332 -4.03 -8.19 9.87
C ALA A 332 -2.70 -7.56 9.45
N GLN A 333 -1.60 -8.06 10.02
CA GLN A 333 -0.26 -7.51 9.78
C GLN A 333 0.56 -8.54 9.00
N MET A 334 0.92 -8.21 7.78
CA MET A 334 1.71 -9.05 6.89
C MET A 334 3.10 -8.47 6.74
N LEU A 335 4.13 -9.24 7.05
CA LEU A 335 5.50 -8.93 6.69
C LEU A 335 5.71 -9.31 5.22
N ILE A 336 6.17 -8.36 4.41
CA ILE A 336 6.66 -8.59 3.06
C ILE A 336 8.19 -8.39 3.04
N ILE A 337 8.88 -9.31 2.37
CA ILE A 337 10.34 -9.27 2.18
C ILE A 337 10.60 -9.36 0.69
N GLY A 338 11.42 -8.46 0.14
CA GLY A 338 11.78 -8.53 -1.28
C GLY A 338 12.39 -9.89 -1.64
N GLU A 339 11.99 -10.49 -2.76
CA GLU A 339 12.57 -11.75 -3.20
C GLU A 339 13.22 -11.61 -4.58
N ALA A 340 12.45 -11.21 -5.58
CA ALA A 340 12.91 -11.10 -6.95
C ALA A 340 12.44 -9.81 -7.60
N GLN A 341 13.25 -9.32 -8.56
CA GLN A 341 13.03 -8.07 -9.29
C GLN A 341 13.20 -8.36 -10.78
N GLY A 342 12.16 -8.10 -11.58
CA GLY A 342 12.15 -8.42 -13.01
C GLY A 342 11.94 -9.92 -13.31
N GLU A 343 11.80 -10.74 -12.27
CA GLU A 343 11.49 -12.18 -12.35
C GLU A 343 10.65 -12.59 -11.13
N PHE A 344 10.08 -13.80 -11.15
CA PHE A 344 9.24 -14.29 -10.05
C PHE A 344 10.04 -14.94 -8.91
N GLY A 345 11.33 -15.24 -9.09
CA GLY A 345 12.13 -15.94 -8.09
C GLY A 345 11.56 -17.31 -7.75
N ASN A 346 11.56 -17.68 -6.46
CA ASN A 346 11.06 -18.99 -6.03
C ASN A 346 9.53 -19.02 -5.92
N ALA A 347 8.85 -17.88 -6.08
CA ALA A 347 7.41 -17.76 -5.91
C ALA A 347 6.60 -18.61 -6.89
N VAL A 348 7.17 -18.97 -8.04
CA VAL A 348 6.52 -19.81 -9.07
C VAL A 348 7.24 -21.14 -9.28
N GLU A 349 8.03 -21.58 -8.30
CA GLU A 349 8.68 -22.90 -8.34
C GLU A 349 7.66 -24.04 -8.38
N GLU A 350 7.89 -24.96 -9.30
CA GLU A 350 7.06 -26.15 -9.47
C GLU A 350 7.19 -27.07 -8.24
N GLN A 351 6.06 -27.59 -7.77
CA GLN A 351 6.05 -28.53 -6.66
C GLN A 351 6.21 -29.95 -7.19
N LYS A 352 7.09 -30.75 -6.57
CA LYS A 352 7.34 -32.16 -6.95
C LYS A 352 6.09 -33.05 -7.02
N LYS A 353 5.01 -32.67 -6.34
CA LYS A 353 3.74 -33.40 -6.38
C LYS A 353 2.95 -33.08 -7.65
N ASP A 354 3.06 -31.86 -8.16
CA ASP A 354 2.43 -31.40 -9.40
C ASP A 354 3.25 -31.86 -10.62
N GLU A 355 4.60 -31.87 -10.54
CA GLU A 355 5.47 -32.47 -11.57
C GLU A 355 5.12 -33.93 -11.90
N ARG A 356 4.59 -34.66 -10.92
CA ARG A 356 4.18 -36.07 -11.06
C ARG A 356 2.75 -36.22 -11.59
N ASP A 357 1.96 -35.17 -11.47
CA ASP A 357 0.60 -35.08 -11.96
C ASP A 357 0.61 -34.31 -13.29
N GLY A 358 0.80 -35.02 -14.40
CA GLY A 358 0.91 -34.42 -15.73
C GLY A 358 -0.35 -33.67 -16.21
N GLY A 359 -1.41 -33.59 -15.39
CA GLY A 359 -2.56 -32.72 -15.61
C GLY A 359 -2.42 -31.33 -15.00
N LYS A 360 -1.38 -31.07 -14.21
CA LYS A 360 -1.10 -29.76 -13.59
C LYS A 360 -0.23 -28.90 -14.49
N GLU A 361 -0.64 -27.65 -14.66
CA GLU A 361 0.14 -26.62 -15.31
C GLU A 361 1.23 -26.09 -14.38
N LYS A 362 2.29 -25.48 -14.92
CA LYS A 362 3.31 -24.84 -14.08
C LYS A 362 2.81 -23.51 -13.53
N PRO A 363 3.21 -23.13 -12.30
CA PRO A 363 2.79 -21.85 -11.73
C PRO A 363 3.20 -20.63 -12.58
N VAL A 364 4.35 -20.71 -13.25
CA VAL A 364 4.81 -19.65 -14.16
C VAL A 364 3.94 -19.52 -15.40
N GLU A 365 3.47 -20.64 -15.97
CA GLU A 365 2.63 -20.67 -17.17
C GLU A 365 1.23 -20.09 -16.85
N GLU A 366 0.68 -20.41 -15.67
CA GLU A 366 -0.58 -19.81 -15.19
C GLU A 366 -0.46 -18.29 -14.95
N MET A 367 0.68 -17.82 -14.41
CA MET A 367 0.94 -16.39 -14.24
C MET A 367 1.04 -15.65 -15.58
N GLU A 368 1.75 -16.23 -16.55
CA GLU A 368 1.89 -15.66 -17.90
C GLU A 368 0.54 -15.58 -18.60
N LYS A 369 -0.26 -16.65 -18.56
CA LYS A 369 -1.63 -16.66 -19.09
C LYS A 369 -2.51 -15.59 -18.45
N LEU A 370 -2.48 -15.49 -17.13
CA LEU A 370 -3.28 -14.48 -16.41
C LEU A 370 -2.87 -13.06 -16.85
N GLY A 371 -1.57 -12.81 -17.01
CA GLY A 371 -1.06 -11.54 -17.50
C GLY A 371 -1.44 -11.24 -18.96
N GLU A 372 -1.46 -12.23 -19.84
CA GLU A 372 -1.91 -12.09 -21.23
C GLU A 372 -3.42 -11.77 -21.28
N GLU A 373 -4.25 -12.52 -20.54
CA GLU A 373 -5.70 -12.27 -20.49
C GLU A 373 -6.02 -10.88 -19.95
N ASP A 374 -5.26 -10.42 -18.95
CA ASP A 374 -5.41 -9.09 -18.37
C ASP A 374 -4.94 -7.98 -19.34
N HIS A 375 -3.82 -8.18 -20.03
CA HIS A 375 -3.34 -7.28 -21.06
C HIS A 375 -4.37 -7.11 -22.20
N ASP A 376 -4.90 -8.22 -22.72
CA ASP A 376 -5.93 -8.21 -23.77
C ASP A 376 -7.21 -7.51 -23.29
N ARG A 377 -7.60 -7.70 -22.03
CA ARG A 377 -8.75 -7.01 -21.42
C ARG A 377 -8.52 -5.50 -21.43
N VAL A 378 -7.36 -5.06 -20.93
CA VAL A 378 -7.02 -3.63 -20.80
C VAL A 378 -6.99 -2.95 -22.16
N GLU A 379 -6.41 -3.56 -23.19
CA GLU A 379 -6.40 -3.00 -24.56
C GLU A 379 -7.83 -2.81 -25.13
N GLY A 380 -8.79 -3.62 -24.66
CA GLY A 380 -10.19 -3.54 -25.04
C GLY A 380 -11.03 -2.50 -24.29
N LEU A 381 -10.47 -1.82 -23.28
CA LEU A 381 -11.20 -0.82 -22.50
C LEU A 381 -11.34 0.50 -23.27
N LYS A 382 -12.45 1.20 -23.02
CA LYS A 382 -12.71 2.52 -23.62
C LYS A 382 -11.95 3.65 -22.95
N GLU A 383 -11.59 3.46 -21.69
CA GLU A 383 -10.91 4.46 -20.88
C GLU A 383 -9.41 4.30 -21.05
N ASP A 384 -8.68 5.41 -21.10
CA ASP A 384 -7.23 5.42 -21.30
C ASP A 384 -6.46 4.77 -20.12
N ASP A 385 -7.11 4.67 -18.94
CA ASP A 385 -6.56 4.01 -17.77
C ASP A 385 -7.54 2.96 -17.21
N PRO A 386 -7.13 1.68 -17.12
CA PRO A 386 -8.00 0.58 -16.69
C PRO A 386 -8.46 0.70 -15.24
N VAL A 387 -7.70 1.34 -14.36
CA VAL A 387 -8.07 1.52 -12.95
C VAL A 387 -9.33 2.37 -12.84
N PHE A 388 -9.53 3.33 -13.75
CA PHE A 388 -10.74 4.13 -13.78
C PHE A 388 -11.96 3.33 -14.20
N ALA A 389 -11.81 2.43 -15.16
CA ALA A 389 -12.87 1.53 -15.60
C ALA A 389 -13.20 0.50 -14.51
N ASP A 390 -12.19 -0.12 -13.92
CA ASP A 390 -12.34 -1.22 -12.97
C ASP A 390 -12.75 -0.79 -11.56
N LEU A 391 -12.28 0.38 -11.11
CA LEU A 391 -12.62 0.93 -9.80
C LEU A 391 -13.69 2.03 -9.88
N GLY A 392 -14.22 2.28 -11.08
CA GLY A 392 -15.23 3.30 -11.33
C GLY A 392 -14.78 4.67 -10.82
N LEU A 393 -13.53 5.07 -11.08
CA LEU A 393 -13.01 6.41 -10.76
C LEU A 393 -13.47 7.39 -11.84
N SER A 394 -13.68 8.66 -11.47
CA SER A 394 -14.02 9.69 -12.47
C SER A 394 -12.74 10.42 -12.92
N SER A 395 -12.55 10.52 -14.23
CA SER A 395 -11.48 11.33 -14.83
C SER A 395 -11.53 12.81 -14.38
N LYS A 396 -12.69 13.29 -13.92
CA LYS A 396 -12.87 14.66 -13.41
C LYS A 396 -12.39 14.84 -11.98
N GLU A 397 -12.49 13.80 -11.14
CA GLU A 397 -11.94 13.82 -9.77
C GLU A 397 -10.43 13.61 -9.80
N TYR A 398 -9.92 13.04 -10.89
CA TYR A 398 -8.51 12.78 -11.08
C TYR A 398 -8.01 13.20 -12.49
N PRO A 399 -8.05 14.50 -12.83
CA PRO A 399 -7.70 14.98 -14.16
C PRO A 399 -6.21 14.76 -14.50
N HIS A 400 -5.35 14.70 -13.48
CA HIS A 400 -3.91 14.48 -13.62
C HIS A 400 -3.51 13.01 -13.66
N LEU A 401 -4.47 12.10 -13.44
CA LEU A 401 -4.32 10.66 -13.54
C LEU A 401 -4.70 10.10 -14.91
N GLN A 402 -5.12 10.94 -15.87
CA GLN A 402 -5.15 10.53 -17.28
C GLN A 402 -3.70 10.40 -17.77
N THR A 403 -2.99 9.41 -17.24
CA THR A 403 -1.68 9.03 -17.71
C THR A 403 -1.86 8.45 -19.10
N THR A 404 -1.37 9.17 -20.10
CA THR A 404 -1.08 8.58 -21.39
C THR A 404 0.12 7.66 -21.17
N TRP A 405 -0.16 6.38 -20.92
CA TRP A 405 0.84 5.34 -20.71
C TRP A 405 1.68 5.08 -21.96
#